data_AF-A0A1F7TXI5-F1
#
_entry.id   AF-A0A1F7TXI5-F1
#
_cell.length_a   1.000
_cell.length_b   1.000
_cell.length_c   1.000
_cell.angle_alpha   90.00
_cell.angle_beta   90.00
_cell.angle_gamma   90.00
#
_symmetry.space_group_name_H-M   'P 1'
#
loop_
_entity.id
_entity.type
_entity.pdbx_description
1 polymer ?
#
loop_
_entity_poly.entity_id
_entity_poly.type
_entity_poly.pdbx_seq_one_letter_code
_entity_poly.pdbx_strand_id
1 'polypeptide(L)'
;MPTNAPQTLEAFVDKLIDEKGLSSMADDVLKQMKEDLLSRVEDRVNAEMLETLPADRVESFEALLNEESSSGDDVAAFLKEYVPNFDEVLANALMGFRHTYLNLG
;
A
#
# COMPACT_ATOMS: atom_id res chain seq x y z
N MET A 1 -2.48 -23.78 11.65
CA MET A 1 -1.35 -23.44 10.75
C MET A 1 -1.21 -21.93 10.83
N PRO A 2 -0.04 -21.34 11.13
CA PRO A 2 0.10 -19.90 10.98
C PRO A 2 0.20 -19.65 9.48
N THR A 3 -0.87 -19.11 8.89
CA THR A 3 -0.82 -18.68 7.49
C THR A 3 0.11 -17.48 7.47
N ASN A 4 1.37 -17.70 7.08
CA ASN A 4 2.21 -16.63 6.54
C ASN A 4 1.50 -16.16 5.27
N ALA A 5 0.49 -15.29 5.44
CA ALA A 5 -0.04 -14.53 4.34
C ALA A 5 1.17 -13.81 3.70
N PRO A 6 1.28 -13.78 2.36
CA PRO A 6 2.29 -12.94 1.74
C PRO A 6 2.15 -11.53 2.31
N GLN A 7 3.27 -10.84 2.55
CA GLN A 7 3.28 -9.46 3.04
C GLN A 7 2.78 -8.50 1.93
N THR A 8 1.61 -8.77 1.37
CA THR A 8 1.01 -7.97 0.30
C THR A 8 0.08 -6.94 0.91
N LEU A 9 -0.13 -5.85 0.18
CA LEU A 9 -1.07 -4.81 0.56
C LEU A 9 -2.50 -5.35 0.67
N GLU A 10 -2.86 -6.38 -0.10
CA GLU A 10 -4.15 -7.07 -0.01
C GLU A 10 -4.34 -7.73 1.37
N ALA A 11 -3.33 -8.44 1.87
CA ALA A 11 -3.38 -9.07 3.19
C ALA A 11 -3.47 -8.02 4.32
N PHE A 12 -2.83 -6.86 4.12
CA PHE A 12 -2.94 -5.72 5.03
C PHE A 12 -4.36 -5.14 5.04
N VAL A 13 -4.98 -4.95 3.87
CA VAL A 13 -6.36 -4.45 3.74
C VAL A 13 -7.37 -5.42 4.35
N ASP A 14 -7.19 -6.73 4.13
CA ASP A 14 -8.02 -7.77 4.74
C ASP A 14 -8.00 -7.67 6.27
N LYS A 15 -6.81 -7.48 6.84
CA LYS A 15 -6.65 -7.30 8.28
C LYS A 15 -7.28 -6.01 8.78
N LEU A 16 -7.20 -4.91 8.03
CA LEU A 16 -7.83 -3.64 8.41
C LEU A 16 -9.35 -3.76 8.50
N ILE A 17 -9.97 -4.43 7.53
CA ILE A 17 -11.42 -4.65 7.53
C ILE A 17 -11.83 -5.52 8.72
N ASP A 18 -11.05 -6.57 9.00
CA ASP A 18 -11.31 -7.44 10.14
C ASP A 18 -11.18 -6.70 11.48
N GLU A 19 -10.12 -5.91 11.64
CA GLU A 19 -9.91 -5.07 12.83
C GLU A 19 -10.98 -3.99 13.01
N LYS A 20 -11.58 -3.49 11.92
CA LYS A 20 -12.71 -2.54 11.97
C LYS A 20 -14.04 -3.24 12.27
N GLY A 21 -14.09 -4.57 12.21
CA GLY A 21 -15.30 -5.37 12.41
C GLY A 21 -16.28 -5.31 11.23
N LEU A 22 -15.77 -5.07 10.02
CA LEU A 22 -16.58 -4.95 8.80
C LEU A 22 -16.63 -6.26 7.98
N SER A 23 -16.03 -7.34 8.49
CA SER A 23 -15.94 -8.65 7.83
C SER A 23 -17.31 -9.32 7.59
N SER A 24 -18.38 -8.86 8.26
CA SER A 24 -19.74 -9.39 8.13
C SER A 24 -20.62 -8.64 7.11
N MET A 25 -20.07 -7.68 6.37
CA MET A 25 -20.80 -6.99 5.30
C MET A 25 -21.08 -7.93 4.13
N ALA A 26 -22.01 -7.54 3.25
CA ALA A 26 -22.29 -8.31 2.03
C ALA A 26 -21.03 -8.41 1.15
N ASP A 27 -20.84 -9.55 0.49
CA ASP A 27 -19.60 -9.87 -0.23
C ASP A 27 -19.25 -8.86 -1.33
N ASP A 28 -20.26 -8.31 -2.00
CA ASP A 28 -20.11 -7.27 -3.03
C ASP A 28 -19.61 -5.95 -2.45
N VAL A 29 -20.20 -5.52 -1.33
CA VAL A 29 -19.77 -4.33 -0.58
C VAL A 29 -18.37 -4.53 -0.03
N LEU A 30 -18.09 -5.69 0.55
CA LEU A 30 -16.79 -6.04 1.10
C LEU A 30 -15.72 -6.02 0.02
N LYS A 31 -16.01 -6.59 -1.16
CA LYS A 31 -15.09 -6.59 -2.30
C LYS A 31 -14.77 -5.17 -2.76
N GLN A 32 -15.79 -4.34 -2.97
CA GLN A 32 -15.58 -2.96 -3.40
C GLN A 32 -14.77 -2.16 -2.35
N MET A 33 -15.06 -2.35 -1.05
CA MET A 33 -14.28 -1.72 0.01
C MET A 33 -12.83 -2.16 0.02
N LYS A 34 -12.54 -3.44 -0.25
CA LYS A 34 -11.16 -3.94 -0.37
C LYS A 34 -10.42 -3.29 -1.52
N GLU A 35 -11.06 -3.19 -2.69
CA GLU A 35 -10.48 -2.53 -3.88
C GLU A 35 -10.20 -1.05 -3.60
N ASP A 36 -11.16 -0.33 -3.03
CA ASP A 36 -11.01 1.08 -2.65
C ASP A 36 -9.90 1.27 -1.60
N LEU A 37 -9.82 0.39 -0.61
CA LEU A 37 -8.78 0.47 0.43
C LEU A 37 -7.40 0.15 -0.13
N LEU A 38 -7.31 -0.86 -1.00
CA LEU A 38 -6.05 -1.24 -1.64
C LEU A 38 -5.47 -0.07 -2.41
N SER A 39 -6.27 0.55 -3.29
CA SER A 39 -5.85 1.73 -4.05
C SER A 39 -5.41 2.88 -3.14
N ARG A 40 -6.13 3.15 -2.04
CA ARG A 40 -5.76 4.22 -1.10
C ARG A 40 -4.47 3.93 -0.32
N VAL A 41 -4.22 2.66 0.00
CA VAL A 41 -2.97 2.24 0.65
C VAL A 41 -1.81 2.38 -0.32
N GLU A 42 -1.98 1.94 -1.57
CA GLU A 42 -1.00 2.09 -2.65
C GLU A 42 -0.64 3.56 -2.87
N ASP A 43 -1.64 4.44 -3.00
CA ASP A 43 -1.43 5.88 -3.14
C ASP A 43 -0.63 6.47 -1.97
N ARG A 44 -0.93 6.04 -0.73
CA ARG A 44 -0.22 6.53 0.46
C ARG A 44 1.24 6.06 0.46
N VAL A 45 1.47 4.78 0.15
CA VAL A 45 2.82 4.23 0.06
C VAL A 45 3.60 4.96 -1.03
N ASN A 46 3.03 5.11 -2.22
CA ASN A 46 3.67 5.83 -3.33
C ASN A 46 4.02 7.28 -2.97
N ALA A 47 3.14 7.99 -2.27
CA ALA A 47 3.40 9.36 -1.82
C ALA A 47 4.56 9.46 -0.81
N GLU A 48 4.58 8.58 0.20
CA GLU A 48 5.66 8.54 1.21
C GLU A 48 7.01 8.18 0.57
N MET A 49 6.97 7.24 -0.36
CA MET A 49 8.13 6.80 -1.11
C MET A 49 8.66 7.90 -2.02
N LEU A 50 7.79 8.66 -2.69
CA LEU A 50 8.16 9.84 -3.49
C LEU A 50 8.88 10.92 -2.65
N GLU A 51 8.46 11.14 -1.41
CA GLU A 51 9.11 12.11 -0.52
C GLU A 51 10.52 11.68 -0.09
N THR A 52 10.78 10.37 -0.07
CA THR A 52 12.10 9.81 0.27
C THR A 52 12.94 9.47 -0.96
N LEU A 53 12.33 9.44 -2.14
CA LEU A 53 13.00 9.11 -3.38
C LEU A 53 14.03 10.20 -3.74
N PRO A 54 15.23 9.83 -4.19
CA PRO A 54 16.19 10.78 -4.72
C PRO A 54 15.60 11.62 -5.86
N ALA A 55 15.85 12.93 -5.85
CA ALA A 55 15.27 13.87 -6.82
C ALA A 55 15.57 13.52 -8.29
N ASP A 56 16.71 12.89 -8.56
CA ASP A 56 17.12 12.40 -9.88
C ASP A 56 16.34 11.15 -10.35
N ARG A 57 15.52 10.56 -9.48
CA ARG A 57 14.73 9.35 -9.75
C ARG A 57 13.23 9.60 -9.77
N VAL A 58 12.77 10.77 -9.34
CA VAL A 58 11.36 11.17 -9.35
C VAL A 58 10.76 11.09 -10.76
N GLU A 59 11.43 11.63 -11.77
CA GLU A 59 10.95 11.58 -13.16
C GLU A 59 10.83 10.14 -13.70
N SER A 60 11.77 9.26 -13.32
CA SER A 60 11.72 7.83 -13.70
C SER A 60 10.56 7.11 -13.01
N PHE A 61 10.26 7.47 -11.76
CA PHE A 61 9.13 6.92 -11.03
C PHE A 61 7.79 7.40 -11.60
N GLU A 62 7.66 8.68 -11.91
CA GLU A 62 6.46 9.23 -12.57
C GLU A 62 6.24 8.58 -13.93
N ALA A 63 7.30 8.36 -14.71
CA ALA A 63 7.19 7.63 -15.99
C ALA A 63 6.67 6.20 -15.79
N LEU A 64 7.19 5.49 -14.78
CA LEU A 64 6.76 4.14 -14.44
C LEU A 64 5.27 4.09 -14.05
N LEU A 65 4.78 5.06 -13.26
CA LEU A 65 3.36 5.14 -12.87
C LEU A 65 2.43 5.45 -14.05
N ASN A 66 2.91 6.19 -15.05
CA ASN A 66 2.12 6.58 -16.22
C ASN A 66 2.14 5.51 -17.34
N GLU A 67 2.97 4.48 -17.21
CA GLU A 67 3.06 3.41 -18.19
C GLU A 67 1.95 2.36 -17.94
N GLU A 68 1.04 2.19 -18.91
CA GLU A 68 -0.09 1.24 -18.80
C GLU A 68 0.34 -0.22 -18.60
N SER A 69 1.57 -0.58 -18.98
CA SER A 69 2.14 -1.91 -18.79
C SER A 69 2.76 -2.13 -17.41
N SER A 70 2.97 -1.07 -16.63
CA SER A 70 3.59 -1.18 -15.33
C SER A 70 2.67 -1.90 -14.36
N SER A 71 3.17 -3.00 -13.80
CA SER A 71 2.49 -3.68 -12.72
C SER A 71 2.85 -3.07 -11.36
N GLY A 72 2.00 -3.30 -10.35
CA GLY A 72 2.34 -2.93 -8.96
C GLY A 72 3.65 -3.54 -8.48
N ASP A 73 4.04 -4.70 -9.02
CA ASP A 73 5.31 -5.35 -8.72
C ASP A 73 6.51 -4.59 -9.31
N ASP A 74 6.38 -3.99 -10.51
CA ASP A 74 7.43 -3.18 -11.14
C ASP A 74 7.67 -1.89 -10.35
N VAL A 75 6.59 -1.25 -9.90
CA VAL A 75 6.61 -0.08 -9.03
C VAL A 75 7.28 -0.42 -7.70
N ALA A 76 6.91 -1.54 -7.08
CA ALA A 76 7.50 -1.99 -5.82
C ALA A 76 9.00 -2.32 -5.97
N ALA A 77 9.41 -2.96 -7.07
CA ALA A 77 10.80 -3.27 -7.34
C ALA A 77 11.65 -2.00 -7.51
N PHE A 78 11.15 -1.02 -8.27
CA PHE A 78 11.82 0.26 -8.46
C PHE A 78 12.00 0.98 -7.12
N LEU A 79 10.93 1.09 -6.33
CA LEU A 79 10.99 1.76 -5.04
C LEU A 79 11.97 1.07 -4.09
N LYS A 80 11.99 -0.26 -4.06
CA LYS A 80 12.93 -1.03 -3.23
C LYS A 80 14.39 -0.81 -3.62
N GLU A 81 14.67 -0.56 -4.90
CA GLU A 81 16.02 -0.32 -5.40
C GLU A 81 16.52 1.09 -5.09
N TYR A 82 15.64 2.10 -5.19
CA TYR A 82 16.05 3.50 -5.15
C TYR A 82 15.65 4.26 -3.88
N VAL A 83 14.68 3.78 -3.09
CA VAL A 83 14.28 4.42 -1.83
C VAL A 83 15.22 3.97 -0.70
N PRO A 84 15.94 4.90 -0.05
CA PRO A 84 16.71 4.59 1.14
C PRO A 84 15.79 4.16 2.29
N ASN A 85 16.18 3.11 3.02
CA ASN A 85 15.37 2.55 4.13
C ASN A 85 13.93 2.18 3.71
N PHE A 86 13.75 1.67 2.49
CA PHE A 86 12.45 1.28 1.92
C PHE A 86 11.54 0.56 2.93
N ASP A 87 12.04 -0.48 3.61
CA ASP A 87 11.23 -1.26 4.57
C ASP A 87 10.71 -0.41 5.75
N GLU A 88 11.49 0.58 6.21
CA GLU A 88 11.11 1.49 7.28
C GLU A 88 10.07 2.52 6.80
N VAL A 89 10.29 3.08 5.60
CA VAL A 89 9.34 4.00 4.96
C VAL A 89 8.00 3.31 4.72
N LEU A 90 8.02 2.09 4.18
CA LEU A 90 6.84 1.26 3.96
C LEU A 90 6.12 0.98 5.26
N ALA A 91 6.84 0.54 6.30
CA ALA A 91 6.25 0.27 7.61
C ALA A 91 5.58 1.51 8.20
N ASN A 92 6.23 2.68 8.12
CA ASN A 92 5.68 3.95 8.61
C ASN A 92 4.42 4.36 7.84
N ALA A 93 4.44 4.26 6.51
CA ALA A 93 3.29 4.55 5.66
C ALA A 93 2.07 3.66 6.03
N LEU A 94 2.28 2.35 6.16
CA LEU A 94 1.24 1.39 6.52
C LEU A 94 0.73 1.59 7.94
N MET A 95 1.61 1.84 8.91
CA MET A 95 1.22 2.13 10.29
C MET A 95 0.41 3.43 10.39
N GLY A 96 0.83 4.48 9.68
CA GLY A 96 0.12 5.75 9.60
C GLY A 96 -1.28 5.57 9.01
N PHE A 97 -1.37 4.88 7.88
CA PHE A 97 -2.65 4.57 7.25
C PHE A 97 -3.57 3.77 8.17
N ARG A 98 -3.06 2.72 8.81
CA ARG A 98 -3.81 1.91 9.78
C ARG A 98 -4.37 2.76 10.92
N HIS A 99 -3.54 3.63 11.50
CA HIS A 99 -3.95 4.50 12.60
C HIS A 99 -5.09 5.43 12.18
N THR A 100 -4.96 6.08 11.02
CA THR A 100 -5.99 6.94 10.44
C THR A 100 -7.26 6.18 10.13
N TYR A 101 -7.18 5.02 9.47
CA TYR A 101 -8.36 4.25 9.07
C TYR A 101 -9.13 3.70 10.27
N LEU A 102 -8.43 3.22 11.29
CA LEU A 102 -9.05 2.70 12.49
C LEU A 102 -9.58 3.82 13.41
N ASN A 103 -9.28 5.09 13.14
CA ASN A 103 -9.50 6.22 14.05
C ASN A 103 -8.91 5.93 15.44
N LEU A 104 -7.76 5.28 15.49
CA LEU A 104 -6.98 5.22 16.71
C LEU A 104 -6.46 6.65 16.90
N GLY A 105 -6.90 7.35 17.93
CA GLY A 105 -6.58 8.75 18.20
C GLY A 105 -6.79 9.05 19.67
#